data_AF-A0A7V0YT98-F1
#
_entry.id   AF-A0A7V0YT98-F1
#
_cell.length_a   1.000
_cell.length_b   1.000
_cell.length_c   1.000
_cell.angle_alpha   90.00
_cell.angle_beta   90.00
_cell.angle_gamma   90.00
#
_symmetry.space_group_name_H-M   'P 1'
#
loop_
_entity.id
_entity.type
_entity.pdbx_description
1 polymer ?
#
loop_
_entity_poly.entity_id
_entity_poly.type
_entity_poly.pdbx_seq_one_letter_code
_entity_poly.pdbx_strand_id
1 'polypeptide(L)'
;MVIAMNSNKGLSLIAVLWIVTILTILASEFMYTLQLEVKTSRNWNDQINAYYSAKGGFETAIAYLRSDETSYDSLDEDWANGFTGELNNTSFNAKMIDESARININTIDEGTLTK
;
A
#
# COMPACT_ATOMS: atom_id res chain seq x y z
N MET A 1 -74.90 4.37 28.42
CA MET A 1 -74.01 3.86 27.36
C MET A 1 -72.74 4.69 27.42
N VAL A 2 -71.64 4.15 27.97
CA VAL A 2 -70.35 4.85 28.06
C VAL A 2 -69.38 4.06 27.20
N ILE A 3 -68.91 4.66 26.11
CA ILE A 3 -67.91 4.05 25.22
C ILE A 3 -66.54 4.38 25.81
N ALA A 4 -65.87 3.38 26.36
CA ALA A 4 -64.48 3.50 26.80
C ALA A 4 -63.56 3.58 25.57
N MET A 5 -63.01 4.76 25.30
CA MET A 5 -61.98 4.96 24.27
C MET A 5 -60.63 4.43 24.78
N ASN A 6 -60.18 3.31 24.22
CA ASN A 6 -58.90 2.70 24.54
C ASN A 6 -57.78 3.37 23.72
N SER A 7 -57.10 4.37 24.30
CA SER A 7 -56.15 5.28 23.63
C SER A 7 -54.69 4.77 23.59
N ASN A 8 -54.41 3.52 23.96
CA ASN A 8 -53.03 3.04 24.15
C ASN A 8 -52.32 2.50 22.90
N LYS A 9 -52.92 2.57 21.70
CA LYS A 9 -52.37 1.93 20.49
C LYS A 9 -51.27 2.73 19.77
N GLY A 10 -51.15 4.05 20.00
CA GLY A 10 -50.11 4.88 19.38
C GLY A 10 -48.76 4.85 20.12
N LEU A 11 -48.79 4.65 21.44
CA LEU A 11 -47.59 4.76 22.29
C LEU A 11 -46.58 3.64 22.01
N SER A 12 -47.05 2.41 21.77
CA SER A 12 -46.19 1.27 21.46
C SER A 12 -45.44 1.46 20.14
N LEU A 13 -46.08 2.04 19.13
CA LEU A 13 -45.45 2.29 17.83
C LEU A 13 -44.31 3.33 17.95
N ILE A 14 -44.54 4.38 18.75
CA ILE A 14 -43.52 5.40 19.03
C ILE A 14 -42.31 4.77 19.73
N ALA A 15 -42.53 3.92 20.73
CA ALA A 15 -41.45 3.22 21.43
C ALA A 15 -40.64 2.32 20.48
N VAL A 16 -41.31 1.58 19.59
CA VAL A 16 -40.64 0.74 18.57
C VAL A 16 -39.82 1.60 17.61
N LEU A 17 -40.37 2.71 17.11
CA LEU A 17 -39.64 3.61 16.23
C LEU A 17 -38.40 4.20 16.90
N TRP A 18 -38.47 4.56 18.18
CA TRP A 18 -37.31 5.03 18.93
C TRP A 18 -36.24 3.95 19.10
N ILE A 19 -36.64 2.72 19.42
CA ILE A 19 -35.70 1.59 19.51
C ILE A 19 -35.02 1.36 18.17
N VAL A 20 -35.78 1.32 17.07
CA VAL A 20 -35.23 1.15 15.72
C VAL A 20 -34.29 2.31 15.38
N THR A 21 -34.66 3.55 15.72
CA THR A 21 -33.81 4.73 15.47
C THR A 21 -32.47 4.58 16.17
N ILE A 22 -32.46 4.23 17.45
CA ILE A 22 -31.22 4.03 18.22
C ILE A 22 -30.40 2.88 17.61
N LEU A 23 -31.04 1.75 17.28
CA LEU A 23 -30.37 0.62 16.65
C LEU A 23 -29.78 0.99 15.29
N THR A 24 -30.45 1.81 14.48
CA THR A 24 -29.92 2.25 13.17
C THR A 24 -28.70 3.15 13.31
N ILE A 25 -28.67 4.03 14.32
CA ILE A 25 -27.50 4.88 14.60
C ILE A 25 -26.32 4.00 15.01
N LEU A 26 -26.52 3.07 15.94
CA LEU A 26 -25.48 2.15 16.40
C LEU A 26 -24.97 1.24 15.28
N ALA A 27 -25.87 0.68 14.48
CA ALA A 27 -25.51 -0.16 13.35
C ALA A 27 -24.69 0.62 12.31
N SER A 28 -25.02 1.90 12.10
CA SER A 28 -24.30 2.77 11.16
C SER A 28 -22.88 3.08 11.62
N GLU A 29 -22.69 3.39 12.91
CA GLU A 29 -21.36 3.62 13.49
C GLU A 29 -20.49 2.35 13.46
N PHE A 30 -21.08 1.19 13.75
CA PHE A 30 -20.42 -0.09 13.63
C PHE A 30 -20.01 -0.39 12.18
N MET A 31 -20.91 -0.18 11.22
CA MET A 31 -20.63 -0.40 9.81
C MET A 31 -19.52 0.53 9.30
N TYR A 32 -19.49 1.79 9.74
CA TYR A 32 -18.42 2.73 9.41
C TYR A 32 -17.06 2.23 9.93
N THR A 33 -17.01 1.77 11.18
CA THR A 33 -15.80 1.22 11.80
C THR A 33 -15.29 -0.01 11.04
N LEU A 34 -16.17 -0.95 10.70
CA LEU A 34 -15.81 -2.13 9.91
C LEU A 34 -15.25 -1.75 8.53
N GLN A 35 -15.83 -0.76 7.86
CA GLN A 35 -15.31 -0.31 6.56
C GLN A 35 -13.89 0.27 6.68
N LEU A 36 -13.59 0.99 7.76
CA LEU A 36 -12.24 1.49 8.02
C LEU A 36 -11.24 0.36 8.28
N GLU A 37 -11.63 -0.65 9.06
CA GLU A 37 -10.80 -1.81 9.34
C GLU A 37 -10.49 -2.61 8.07
N VAL A 38 -11.50 -2.86 7.22
CA VAL A 38 -11.31 -3.53 5.92
C VAL A 38 -10.36 -2.74 5.02
N LYS A 39 -10.51 -1.42 4.95
CA LYS A 39 -9.59 -0.56 4.17
C LYS A 39 -8.16 -0.64 4.70
N THR A 40 -8.00 -0.60 6.01
CA THR A 40 -6.68 -0.66 6.67
C THR A 40 -6.02 -2.02 6.45
N SER A 41 -6.78 -3.12 6.59
CA SER A 41 -6.32 -4.49 6.35
C SER A 41 -5.90 -4.72 4.89
N ARG A 42 -6.65 -4.15 3.93
CA ARG A 42 -6.28 -4.15 2.50
C ARG A 42 -4.98 -3.38 2.26
N ASN A 43 -4.89 -2.14 2.75
CA ASN A 43 -3.68 -1.34 2.59
C ASN A 43 -2.45 -2.00 3.20
N TRP A 44 -2.60 -2.69 4.34
CA TRP A 44 -1.51 -3.46 4.94
C TRP A 44 -1.05 -4.62 4.03
N ASN A 45 -1.98 -5.38 3.45
CA ASN A 45 -1.63 -6.41 2.47
C ASN A 45 -0.96 -5.82 1.22
N ASP A 46 -1.49 -4.73 0.70
CA ASP A 46 -0.93 -4.05 -0.48
C ASP A 46 0.50 -3.56 -0.21
N GLN A 47 0.76 -3.01 0.99
CA GLN A 47 2.10 -2.61 1.40
C GLN A 47 3.07 -3.79 1.49
N ILE A 48 2.64 -4.91 2.06
CA ILE A 48 3.46 -6.13 2.11
C ILE A 48 3.77 -6.62 0.70
N ASN A 49 2.77 -6.71 -0.17
CA ASN A 49 2.95 -7.18 -1.55
C ASN A 49 3.88 -6.25 -2.33
N ALA A 50 3.72 -4.93 -2.21
CA ALA A 50 4.60 -3.95 -2.83
C ALA A 50 6.04 -4.09 -2.32
N TYR A 51 6.24 -4.23 -1.00
CA TYR A 51 7.56 -4.38 -0.41
C TYR A 51 8.27 -5.65 -0.89
N TYR A 52 7.59 -6.80 -0.87
CA TYR A 52 8.20 -8.05 -1.31
C TYR A 52 8.38 -8.13 -2.82
N SER A 53 7.50 -7.49 -3.62
CA SER A 53 7.68 -7.37 -5.07
C SER A 53 8.92 -6.51 -5.40
N ALA A 54 9.09 -5.37 -4.73
CA ALA A 54 10.28 -4.54 -4.85
C ALA A 54 11.56 -5.27 -4.41
N LYS A 55 11.49 -6.01 -3.28
CA LYS A 55 12.61 -6.84 -2.81
C LYS A 55 12.94 -7.95 -3.80
N GLY A 56 11.94 -8.60 -4.38
CA GLY A 56 12.12 -9.60 -5.43
C GLY A 56 12.87 -9.02 -6.62
N GLY A 57 12.46 -7.85 -7.11
CA GLY A 57 13.17 -7.13 -8.16
C GLY A 57 14.62 -6.78 -7.78
N PHE A 58 14.86 -6.34 -6.55
CA PHE A 58 16.22 -6.07 -6.07
C PHE A 58 17.11 -7.32 -6.06
N GLU A 59 16.62 -8.45 -5.57
CA GLU A 59 17.37 -9.71 -5.56
C GLU A 59 17.61 -10.24 -6.99
N THR A 60 16.64 -10.06 -7.89
CA THR A 60 16.81 -10.37 -9.31
C THR A 60 17.90 -9.51 -9.95
N ALA A 61 17.99 -8.22 -9.61
CA ALA A 61 19.05 -7.34 -10.08
C ALA A 61 20.43 -7.82 -9.61
N ILE A 62 20.55 -8.22 -8.33
CA ILE A 62 21.78 -8.81 -7.80
C ILE A 62 22.14 -10.11 -8.53
N ALA A 63 21.16 -10.97 -8.80
CA ALA A 63 21.38 -12.21 -9.51
C ALA A 63 21.91 -11.96 -10.93
N TYR A 64 21.37 -10.97 -11.64
CA TYR A 64 21.88 -10.55 -12.95
C TYR A 64 23.34 -10.09 -12.89
N LEU A 65 23.68 -9.19 -11.97
CA LEU A 65 25.06 -8.71 -11.80
C LEU A 65 26.04 -9.82 -11.41
N ARG A 66 25.59 -10.83 -10.65
CA ARG A 66 26.42 -11.99 -10.29
C ARG A 66 26.61 -12.97 -11.44
N SER A 67 25.65 -13.04 -12.35
CA SER A 67 25.76 -13.85 -13.55
C SER A 67 26.55 -13.18 -14.66
N ASP A 68 26.93 -11.91 -14.46
CA ASP A 68 27.77 -11.22 -15.42
C ASP A 68 29.20 -11.77 -15.38
N GLU A 69 29.70 -12.17 -16.55
CA GLU A 69 31.02 -12.78 -16.72
C GLU A 69 32.02 -11.82 -17.38
N THR A 70 31.59 -10.60 -17.70
CA THR A 70 32.46 -9.59 -18.29
C THR A 70 33.46 -9.05 -17.27
N SER A 71 34.56 -8.49 -17.78
CA SER A 71 35.64 -7.92 -16.95
C SER A 71 35.56 -6.40 -16.83
N TYR A 72 34.51 -5.82 -17.38
CA TYR A 72 34.25 -4.39 -17.43
C TYR A 72 32.75 -4.16 -17.30
N ASP A 73 32.36 -3.03 -16.72
CA ASP A 73 30.96 -2.62 -16.63
C ASP A 73 30.70 -1.46 -17.61
N SER A 74 29.69 -1.59 -18.47
CA SER A 74 29.28 -0.51 -19.38
C SER A 74 27.80 -0.48 -19.70
N LEU A 75 27.32 0.69 -20.15
CA LEU A 75 25.89 0.96 -20.39
C LEU A 75 25.30 0.21 -21.60
N ASP A 76 26.11 -0.53 -22.35
CA ASP A 76 25.69 -1.42 -23.44
C ASP A 76 25.39 -2.85 -22.96
N GLU A 77 25.62 -3.16 -21.69
CA GLU A 77 25.30 -4.46 -21.09
C GLU A 77 23.83 -4.57 -20.67
N ASP A 78 23.35 -5.81 -20.54
CA ASP A 78 21.94 -6.10 -20.27
C ASP A 78 21.44 -5.50 -18.95
N TRP A 79 22.30 -5.40 -17.94
CA TRP A 79 21.94 -4.80 -16.65
C TRP A 79 21.54 -3.33 -16.78
N ALA A 80 22.05 -2.58 -17.78
CA ALA A 80 21.79 -1.16 -17.95
C ALA A 80 20.40 -0.84 -18.54
N ASN A 81 19.77 -1.83 -19.21
CA ASN A 81 18.47 -1.65 -19.86
C ASN A 81 17.30 -1.58 -18.87
N GLY A 82 17.51 -2.01 -17.61
CA GLY A 82 16.45 -2.19 -16.63
C GLY A 82 15.51 -3.35 -16.99
N PHE A 83 14.68 -3.75 -16.05
CA PHE A 83 13.78 -4.88 -16.24
C PHE A 83 12.51 -4.75 -15.41
N THR A 84 11.47 -5.44 -15.85
CA THR A 84 10.19 -5.52 -15.16
C THR A 84 9.90 -6.96 -14.79
N GLY A 85 9.21 -7.16 -13.67
CA GLY A 85 8.73 -8.48 -13.28
C GLY A 85 7.42 -8.38 -12.53
N GLU A 86 6.86 -9.52 -12.21
CA GLU A 86 5.62 -9.62 -11.44
C GLU A 86 5.80 -10.64 -10.31
N LEU A 87 5.36 -10.26 -9.12
CA LEU A 87 5.33 -11.13 -7.95
C LEU A 87 4.03 -10.87 -7.19
N ASN A 88 3.31 -11.93 -6.83
CA ASN A 88 2.04 -11.85 -6.09
C ASN A 88 1.04 -10.85 -6.71
N ASN A 89 0.79 -10.94 -8.02
CA ASN A 89 -0.10 -10.02 -8.76
C ASN A 89 0.30 -8.54 -8.68
N THR A 90 1.53 -8.25 -8.25
CA THR A 90 2.10 -6.89 -8.16
C THR A 90 3.30 -6.81 -9.08
N SER A 91 3.25 -5.91 -10.06
CA SER A 91 4.38 -5.66 -10.95
C SER A 91 5.41 -4.73 -10.30
N PHE A 92 6.67 -4.92 -10.68
CA PHE A 92 7.76 -4.02 -10.32
C PHE A 92 8.55 -3.63 -11.57
N ASN A 93 9.21 -2.47 -11.50
CA ASN A 93 10.17 -1.99 -12.49
C ASN A 93 11.47 -1.67 -11.75
N ALA A 94 12.57 -2.26 -12.19
CA ALA A 94 13.89 -2.07 -11.62
C ALA A 94 14.83 -1.47 -12.67
N LYS A 95 15.62 -0.48 -12.22
CA LYS A 95 16.68 0.14 -13.01
C LYS A 95 17.97 0.10 -12.21
N MET A 96 19.04 -0.38 -12.84
CA MET A 96 20.39 -0.36 -12.29
C MET A 96 21.14 0.84 -12.87
N ILE A 97 21.96 1.48 -12.05
CA ILE A 97 22.75 2.66 -12.41
C ILE A 97 24.12 2.49 -11.75
N ASP A 98 25.19 2.64 -12.51
CA ASP A 98 26.54 2.71 -11.94
C ASP A 98 26.74 4.08 -11.26
N GLU A 99 26.91 4.05 -9.94
CA GLU A 99 27.21 5.24 -9.14
C GLU A 99 28.68 5.67 -9.24
N SER A 100 29.57 4.78 -9.72
CA SER A 100 30.99 5.09 -9.95
C SER A 100 31.20 6.08 -11.10
N ALA A 101 30.21 6.20 -11.99
CA ALA A 101 30.16 7.22 -13.02
C ALA A 101 30.00 8.65 -12.45
N ARG A 102 29.71 8.81 -11.15
CA ARG A 102 29.61 10.10 -10.47
C ARG A 102 30.86 10.39 -9.65
N ILE A 103 31.08 11.68 -9.39
CA ILE A 103 32.15 12.13 -8.50
C ILE A 103 31.87 11.65 -7.08
N ASN A 104 32.82 10.89 -6.51
CA ASN A 104 32.71 10.39 -5.14
C ASN A 104 33.07 11.49 -4.12
N ILE A 105 32.04 12.00 -3.43
CA ILE A 105 32.17 13.04 -2.40
C ILE A 105 33.02 12.63 -1.19
N ASN A 106 33.22 11.32 -0.96
CA ASN A 106 33.98 10.83 0.18
C ASN A 106 35.50 10.79 -0.09
N THR A 107 35.93 10.89 -1.35
CA THR A 107 37.35 10.78 -1.75
C THR A 107 37.87 11.99 -2.52
N ILE A 108 36.99 12.93 -2.85
CA ILE A 108 37.33 14.13 -3.61
C ILE A 108 38.14 15.13 -2.79
N ASP A 109 39.02 15.87 -3.45
CA ASP A 109 39.79 16.96 -2.87
C ASP A 109 38.97 18.26 -2.74
N GLU A 110 39.35 19.10 -1.77
CA GLU A 110 38.66 20.37 -1.48
C GLU A 110 38.69 21.36 -2.66
N GLY A 111 39.69 21.27 -3.53
CA GLY A 111 39.83 22.11 -4.73
C GLY A 111 38.81 21.79 -5.83
N THR A 112 38.32 20.55 -5.89
CA THR A 112 37.25 20.13 -6.80
C THR A 112 35.86 20.38 -6.19
N LEU A 113 35.74 20.45 -4.86
CA LEU A 113 34.49 20.78 -4.15
C LEU A 113 34.11 22.28 -4.17
N THR A 114 35.10 23.16 -4.32
CA THR A 114 34.94 24.63 -4.19
C THR A 114 34.86 25.39 -5.51
N LYS A 115 34.94 24.68 -6.65
CA LYS A 115 34.68 25.23 -7.99
C LYS A 115 33.21 25.08 -8.37
#